data_AF-A0A838HY91-F1
#
_entry.id   AF-A0A838HY91-F1
#
_cell.length_a   1.000
_cell.length_b   1.000
_cell.length_c   1.000
_cell.angle_alpha   90.00
_cell.angle_beta   90.00
_cell.angle_gamma   90.00
#
_symmetry.space_group_name_H-M   'P 1'
#
loop_
_entity.id
_entity.type
_entity.pdbx_description
1 polymer ?
#
loop_
_entity_poly.entity_id
_entity_poly.type
_entity_poly.pdbx_seq_one_letter_code
_entity_poly.pdbx_strand_id
1 'polypeptide(L)'
;MASDVLAVGACAAAACGRAVARARPGRRLSVFLAAYLLLTAAMCWRLVSVQVVQAAEYRGLAERQTQRELELPARRGRLYDRDGDPLAMSLAASTIYANPQILRDARIDPMSVAVQLAPVLGRPADELAPLLRRDAQFVFLGRQLPRQVGEQVVALDLPGVGVVSEPTRVYPGGSLAAQVVGFAGVDNTGLAGLEDQYDDLLAGSPGQLRLERAPGGVTISAAPREVLPATPGTDLVLTLDRQIQHHAEEALATAVEDYGAEGGSAVV
;
A
#
# COMPACT_ATOMS: atom_id res chain seq x y z
N MET A 1 24.08 -30.89 -114.36
CA MET A 1 25.35 -31.45 -113.85
C MET A 1 25.43 -31.03 -112.39
N ALA A 2 25.39 -31.87 -111.37
CA ALA A 2 25.28 -33.31 -111.23
C ALA A 2 24.46 -33.59 -109.95
N SER A 3 24.02 -34.83 -109.83
CA SER A 3 23.09 -35.41 -108.88
C SER A 3 23.69 -35.70 -107.48
N ASP A 4 22.79 -36.14 -106.59
CA ASP A 4 23.01 -36.94 -105.37
C ASP A 4 23.56 -36.17 -104.14
N VAL A 5 23.03 -36.28 -102.92
CA VAL A 5 22.55 -37.45 -102.19
C VAL A 5 21.55 -37.01 -101.10
N LEU A 6 20.49 -37.81 -100.94
CA LEU A 6 19.52 -37.81 -99.85
C LEU A 6 20.15 -38.18 -98.50
N ALA A 7 19.57 -37.61 -97.44
CA ALA A 7 19.09 -38.32 -96.23
C ALA A 7 19.67 -37.93 -94.86
N VAL A 8 18.70 -37.81 -93.96
CA VAL A 8 18.71 -38.06 -92.51
C VAL A 8 19.03 -36.88 -91.60
N GLY A 9 18.01 -36.51 -90.80
CA GLY A 9 18.25 -36.16 -89.40
C GLY A 9 17.46 -35.00 -88.83
N ALA A 10 16.14 -35.01 -88.92
CA ALA A 10 15.30 -34.18 -88.06
C ALA A 10 15.48 -34.64 -86.59
N CYS A 11 15.95 -33.74 -85.71
CA CYS A 11 15.87 -33.96 -84.27
C CYS A 11 14.98 -32.89 -83.65
N ALA A 12 13.86 -33.37 -83.11
CA ALA A 12 12.72 -32.61 -82.64
C ALA A 12 13.01 -31.84 -81.34
N ALA A 13 12.37 -30.68 -81.25
CA ALA A 13 12.14 -29.97 -80.00
C ALA A 13 11.31 -30.85 -79.03
N ALA A 14 11.88 -31.18 -77.87
CA ALA A 14 11.16 -31.84 -76.79
C ALA A 14 11.59 -31.27 -75.42
N ALA A 15 10.74 -30.38 -74.90
CA ALA A 15 10.36 -30.18 -73.50
C ALA A 15 11.40 -30.54 -72.41
N CYS A 16 12.07 -29.52 -71.85
CA CYS A 16 12.63 -29.59 -70.50
C CYS A 16 11.60 -29.07 -69.49
N GLY A 17 10.64 -29.94 -69.12
CA GLY A 17 9.75 -29.74 -67.97
C GLY A 17 10.05 -30.82 -66.93
N ARG A 18 11.02 -30.60 -66.04
CA ARG A 18 11.24 -31.49 -64.90
C ARG A 18 10.12 -31.29 -63.88
N ALA A 19 9.12 -32.17 -63.92
CA ALA A 19 8.19 -32.35 -62.82
C ALA A 19 8.96 -32.79 -61.57
N VAL A 20 8.88 -32.02 -60.48
CA VAL A 20 9.35 -32.44 -59.16
C VAL A 20 8.47 -33.60 -58.72
N ALA A 21 8.97 -34.82 -58.87
CA ALA A 21 8.28 -36.01 -58.39
C ALA A 21 8.08 -35.89 -56.87
N ARG A 22 6.82 -35.82 -56.42
CA ARG A 22 6.49 -35.91 -54.99
C ARG A 22 6.92 -37.29 -54.48
N ALA A 23 8.03 -37.34 -53.75
CA ALA A 23 8.42 -38.53 -53.01
C ALA A 23 7.26 -38.91 -52.07
N ARG A 24 6.72 -40.12 -52.22
CA ARG A 24 5.72 -40.65 -51.27
C ARG A 24 6.46 -40.94 -49.97
N PRO A 25 6.19 -40.21 -48.87
CA PRO A 25 6.85 -40.48 -47.60
C PRO A 25 6.53 -41.92 -47.21
N GLY A 26 7.56 -42.71 -46.87
CA GLY A 26 7.35 -44.08 -46.40
C GLY A 26 6.34 -44.09 -45.25
N ARG A 27 5.52 -45.14 -45.13
CA ARG A 27 4.46 -45.25 -44.10
C ARG A 27 4.96 -44.88 -42.69
N ARG A 28 6.22 -45.20 -42.39
CA ARG A 28 6.91 -44.85 -41.15
C ARG A 28 7.06 -43.32 -40.96
N LEU A 29 7.53 -42.61 -41.98
CA LEU A 29 7.68 -41.14 -41.95
C LEU A 29 6.32 -40.44 -41.79
N SER A 30 5.27 -40.94 -42.45
CA SER A 30 3.92 -40.39 -42.32
C SER A 30 3.35 -40.60 -40.92
N VAL A 31 3.61 -41.75 -40.29
CA VAL A 31 3.22 -42.03 -38.90
C VAL A 31 3.97 -41.14 -37.92
N PHE A 32 5.29 -40.97 -38.09
CA PHE A 32 6.08 -40.06 -37.25
C PHE A 32 5.63 -38.60 -37.39
N LEU A 33 5.33 -38.15 -38.61
CA LEU A 33 4.82 -36.81 -38.87
C LEU A 33 3.44 -36.59 -38.23
N ALA A 34 2.54 -37.57 -38.36
CA ALA A 34 1.22 -37.50 -37.73
C ALA A 34 1.31 -37.47 -36.20
N ALA A 35 2.19 -38.30 -35.60
CA ALA A 35 2.44 -38.30 -34.16
C ALA A 35 3.02 -36.96 -33.68
N TYR A 36 3.96 -36.38 -34.43
CA TYR A 36 4.52 -35.06 -34.15
C TYR A 36 3.45 -33.96 -34.20
N LEU A 37 2.63 -33.92 -35.25
CA LEU A 37 1.55 -32.93 -35.39
C LEU A 37 0.50 -33.05 -34.26
N LEU A 38 0.16 -34.27 -33.85
CA LEU A 38 -0.74 -34.51 -32.72
C LEU A 38 -0.16 -33.97 -31.41
N LEU A 39 1.13 -34.20 -31.16
CA LEU A 39 1.82 -33.68 -29.98
C LEU A 39 1.84 -32.15 -29.98
N THR A 40 2.17 -31.52 -31.11
CA THR A 40 2.15 -30.06 -31.26
C THR A 40 0.75 -29.49 -31.05
N ALA A 41 -0.29 -30.12 -31.62
CA ALA A 41 -1.67 -29.72 -31.41
C ALA A 41 -2.09 -29.80 -29.93
N ALA A 42 -1.68 -30.86 -29.23
CA ALA A 42 -1.93 -31.00 -27.79
C ALA A 42 -1.23 -29.90 -26.96
N MET A 43 0.00 -29.52 -27.31
CA MET A 43 0.70 -28.39 -26.67
C MET A 43 0.01 -27.06 -26.95
N CYS A 44 -0.40 -26.79 -28.20
CA CYS A 44 -1.14 -25.57 -28.56
C CYS A 44 -2.48 -25.49 -27.82
N TRP A 45 -3.21 -26.62 -27.74
CA TRP A 45 -4.44 -26.71 -26.96
C TRP A 45 -4.19 -26.39 -25.49
N ARG A 46 -3.15 -26.97 -24.89
CA ARG A 46 -2.79 -26.68 -23.49
C ARG A 46 -2.46 -25.20 -23.30
N LEU A 47 -1.74 -24.58 -24.24
CA LEU A 47 -1.39 -23.16 -24.18
C LEU A 47 -2.63 -22.27 -24.25
N VAL A 48 -3.56 -22.53 -25.17
CA VAL A 48 -4.84 -21.81 -25.26
C VAL A 48 -5.68 -22.01 -24.00
N SER A 49 -5.72 -23.23 -23.44
CA SER A 49 -6.44 -23.50 -22.19
C SER A 49 -5.93 -22.65 -21.02
N VAL A 50 -4.62 -22.48 -20.89
CA VAL A 50 -4.02 -21.67 -19.83
C VAL A 50 -4.21 -20.17 -20.11
N GLN A 51 -4.00 -19.74 -21.35
CA GLN A 51 -4.00 -18.32 -21.71
C GLN A 51 -5.38 -17.70 -21.90
N VAL A 52 -6.42 -18.48 -22.21
CA VAL A 52 -7.77 -17.98 -22.51
C VAL A 52 -8.77 -18.41 -21.44
N VAL A 53 -8.82 -19.70 -21.10
CA VAL A 53 -9.82 -20.23 -20.15
C VAL A 53 -9.45 -19.87 -18.71
N GLN A 54 -8.18 -20.06 -18.33
CA GLN A 54 -7.68 -19.76 -16.98
C GLN A 54 -7.08 -18.34 -16.87
N ALA A 55 -7.20 -17.53 -17.93
CA ALA A 55 -6.62 -16.20 -18.00
C ALA A 55 -7.11 -15.28 -16.88
N ALA A 56 -8.42 -15.32 -16.60
CA ALA A 56 -9.03 -14.47 -15.58
C ALA A 56 -8.56 -14.86 -14.16
N GLU A 57 -8.44 -16.16 -13.89
CA GLU A 57 -7.98 -16.68 -12.60
C GLU A 57 -6.49 -16.37 -12.36
N TYR A 58 -5.63 -16.62 -13.36
CA TYR A 58 -4.20 -16.28 -13.26
C TYR A 58 -3.95 -14.78 -13.22
N ARG A 59 -4.76 -13.97 -13.91
CA ARG A 59 -4.72 -12.50 -13.77
C ARG A 59 -5.12 -12.07 -12.37
N GLY A 60 -6.20 -12.62 -11.79
CA GLY A 60 -6.63 -12.30 -10.44
C GLY A 60 -5.60 -12.71 -9.36
N LEU A 61 -4.94 -13.86 -9.54
CA LEU A 61 -3.84 -14.29 -8.67
C LEU A 61 -2.62 -13.37 -8.80
N ALA A 62 -2.25 -12.99 -10.03
CA ALA A 62 -1.16 -12.06 -10.28
C ALA A 62 -1.46 -10.66 -9.69
N GLU A 63 -2.70 -10.17 -9.82
CA GLU A 63 -3.14 -8.90 -9.24
C GLU A 63 -3.03 -8.93 -7.71
N ARG A 64 -3.52 -9.97 -7.03
CA ARG A 64 -3.38 -10.10 -5.57
C ARG A 64 -1.93 -10.21 -5.09
N GLN A 65 -1.05 -10.76 -5.93
CA GLN A 65 0.37 -10.88 -5.61
C GLN A 65 1.13 -9.56 -5.83
N THR A 66 0.59 -8.65 -6.64
CA THR A 66 1.28 -7.43 -7.11
C THR A 66 0.68 -6.15 -6.53
N GLN A 67 -0.60 -6.17 -6.16
CA GLN A 67 -1.32 -5.03 -5.59
C GLN A 67 -1.16 -5.01 -4.07
N ARG A 68 -0.67 -3.88 -3.55
CA ARG A 68 -0.83 -3.56 -2.13
C ARG A 68 -1.90 -2.50 -1.99
N GLU A 69 -2.87 -2.80 -1.16
CA GLU A 69 -3.83 -1.81 -0.66
C GLU A 69 -3.21 -1.19 0.59
N LEU A 70 -3.00 0.12 0.55
CA LEU A 70 -2.68 0.91 1.73
C LEU A 70 -3.94 1.66 2.13
N GLU A 71 -4.39 1.44 3.37
CA GLU A 71 -5.48 2.21 3.93
C GLU A 71 -4.99 3.65 4.19
N LEU A 72 -5.75 4.62 3.68
CA LEU A 72 -5.52 6.03 3.96
C LEU A 72 -6.39 6.41 5.16
N PRO A 73 -5.80 6.65 6.35
CA PRO A 73 -6.57 6.95 7.54
C PRO A 73 -7.41 8.21 7.33
N ALA A 74 -8.69 8.13 7.70
CA ALA A 74 -9.60 9.26 7.64
C ALA A 74 -9.29 10.28 8.72
N ARG A 75 -9.55 11.55 8.42
CA ARG A 75 -9.46 12.59 9.43
C ARG A 75 -10.69 12.50 10.33
N ARG A 76 -10.45 12.28 11.63
CA ARG A 76 -11.51 12.26 12.63
C ARG A 76 -12.18 13.63 12.78
N GLY A 77 -13.49 13.63 12.98
CA GLY A 77 -14.30 14.82 13.22
C GLY A 77 -13.86 15.58 14.47
N ARG A 78 -13.94 16.90 14.44
CA ARG A 78 -13.56 17.79 15.54
C ARG A 78 -14.66 17.83 16.60
N LEU A 79 -14.24 17.96 17.85
CA LEU A 79 -15.15 18.24 18.97
C LEU A 79 -15.01 19.72 19.33
N TYR A 80 -16.13 20.41 19.38
CA TYR A 80 -16.23 21.82 19.74
C TYR A 80 -17.03 21.99 21.01
N ASP A 81 -16.69 23.00 21.79
CA ASP A 81 -17.59 23.52 22.81
C ASP A 81 -18.75 24.29 22.17
N ARG A 82 -19.68 24.79 22.99
CA ARG A 82 -20.86 25.53 22.53
C ARG A 82 -20.54 26.82 21.77
N ASP A 83 -19.37 27.41 21.99
CA ASP A 83 -18.94 28.69 21.41
C ASP A 83 -18.03 28.50 20.19
N GLY A 84 -17.68 27.25 19.86
CA GLY A 84 -16.86 26.89 18.70
C GLY A 84 -15.37 26.74 19.01
N ASP A 85 -14.96 26.79 20.27
CA ASP A 85 -13.59 26.47 20.67
C ASP A 85 -13.35 24.95 20.56
N PRO A 86 -12.24 24.50 19.95
CA PRO A 86 -12.00 23.08 19.78
C PRO A 86 -11.54 22.41 21.07
N LEU A 87 -12.27 21.37 21.48
CA LEU A 87 -11.94 20.48 22.60
C LEU A 87 -11.09 19.29 22.15
N ALA A 88 -11.32 18.80 20.93
CA ALA A 88 -10.50 17.76 20.31
C ALA A 88 -10.40 17.97 18.79
N MET A 89 -9.21 17.78 18.23
CA MET A 89 -8.98 17.96 16.80
C MET A 89 -7.96 16.99 16.24
N SER A 90 -8.09 16.70 14.94
CA SER A 90 -7.11 15.90 14.21
C SER A 90 -6.13 16.79 13.44
N LEU A 91 -4.85 16.61 13.74
CA LEU A 91 -3.72 17.27 13.08
C LEU A 91 -2.98 16.29 12.17
N ALA A 92 -2.39 16.80 11.10
CA ALA A 92 -1.54 15.98 10.24
C ALA A 92 -0.23 15.65 10.97
N ALA A 93 0.02 14.36 11.17
CA ALA A 93 1.26 13.84 11.72
C ALA A 93 1.97 12.95 10.69
N SER A 94 3.21 12.60 11.00
CA SER A 94 4.08 11.79 10.17
C SER A 94 4.34 10.47 10.86
N THR A 95 4.08 9.38 10.17
CA THR A 95 4.45 8.03 10.59
C THR A 95 5.63 7.56 9.75
N ILE A 96 6.71 7.21 10.42
CA ILE A 96 7.96 6.76 9.82
C ILE A 96 8.02 5.25 9.88
N TYR A 97 8.24 4.63 8.73
CA TYR A 97 8.37 3.20 8.57
C TYR A 97 9.64 2.85 7.82
N ALA A 98 10.05 1.59 7.93
CA ALA A 98 11.12 1.02 7.14
C ALA A 98 10.73 -0.31 6.52
N ASN A 99 11.40 -0.64 5.42
CA ASN A 99 11.36 -1.91 4.74
C ASN A 99 12.76 -2.56 4.80
N PRO A 100 13.02 -3.40 5.83
CA PRO A 100 14.27 -4.14 5.99
C PRO A 100 14.74 -4.93 4.75
N GLN A 101 13.84 -5.40 3.88
CA GLN A 101 14.23 -6.13 2.67
C GLN A 101 15.01 -5.25 1.70
N ILE A 102 14.61 -3.99 1.52
CA ILE A 102 15.34 -3.05 0.64
C ILE A 102 16.77 -2.82 1.15
N LEU A 103 16.95 -2.70 2.47
CA LEU A 103 18.28 -2.53 3.06
C LEU A 103 19.15 -3.77 2.82
N ARG A 104 18.58 -4.98 2.96
CA ARG A 104 19.30 -6.24 2.70
C ARG A 104 19.68 -6.40 1.24
N ASP A 105 18.75 -6.12 0.32
CA ASP A 105 18.97 -6.24 -1.12
C ASP A 105 20.05 -5.25 -1.59
N ALA A 106 20.05 -4.03 -1.04
CA ALA A 106 21.07 -3.01 -1.28
C ALA A 106 22.39 -3.24 -0.51
N ARG A 107 22.47 -4.27 0.33
CA ARG A 107 23.62 -4.58 1.22
C ARG A 107 24.04 -3.42 2.12
N ILE A 108 23.06 -2.67 2.61
CA ILE A 108 23.25 -1.53 3.52
C ILE A 108 23.20 -2.02 4.96
N ASP A 109 24.16 -1.59 5.78
CA ASP A 109 24.18 -1.93 7.19
C ASP A 109 23.03 -1.25 7.95
N PRO A 110 22.11 -2.01 8.58
CA PRO A 110 21.00 -1.45 9.36
C PRO A 110 21.45 -0.52 10.49
N MET A 111 22.64 -0.72 11.06
CA MET A 111 23.14 0.15 12.12
C MET A 111 23.48 1.55 11.60
N SER A 112 24.07 1.65 10.40
CA SER A 112 24.36 2.95 9.77
C SER A 112 23.11 3.81 9.53
N VAL A 113 21.99 3.18 9.19
CA VAL A 113 20.68 3.83 9.00
C VAL A 113 20.10 4.23 10.36
N ALA A 114 20.18 3.35 11.36
CA ALA A 114 19.70 3.63 12.71
C ALA A 114 20.41 4.83 13.36
N VAL A 115 21.73 4.96 13.17
CA VAL A 115 22.52 6.11 13.69
C VAL A 115 22.07 7.44 13.09
N GLN A 116 21.72 7.46 11.80
CA GLN A 116 21.22 8.67 11.14
C GLN A 116 19.79 9.04 11.56
N LEU A 117 18.95 8.04 11.85
CA LEU A 117 17.57 8.25 12.30
C LEU A 117 17.47 8.62 13.78
N ALA A 118 18.41 8.14 14.61
CA ALA A 118 18.40 8.34 16.04
C ALA A 118 18.21 9.81 16.50
N PRO A 119 18.97 10.80 15.99
CA PRO A 119 18.80 12.20 16.41
C PRO A 119 17.48 12.81 15.96
N VAL A 120 16.93 12.36 14.82
CA VAL A 120 15.67 12.89 14.26
C VAL A 120 14.46 12.32 15.00
N LEU A 121 14.50 11.02 15.32
CA LEU A 121 13.42 10.34 16.03
C LEU A 121 13.50 10.50 17.55
N GLY A 122 14.61 11.03 18.08
CA GLY A 122 14.86 11.13 19.52
C GLY A 122 14.96 9.77 20.22
N ARG A 123 15.32 8.72 19.46
CA ARG A 123 15.41 7.33 19.94
C ARG A 123 16.82 6.80 19.71
N PRO A 124 17.37 6.00 20.63
CA PRO A 124 18.74 5.55 20.49
C PRO A 124 18.87 4.50 19.36
N ALA A 125 20.01 4.48 18.69
CA ALA A 125 20.22 3.66 17.48
C ALA A 125 20.19 2.14 17.76
N ASP A 126 20.52 1.75 18.98
CA ASP A 126 20.46 0.38 19.49
C ASP A 126 19.02 -0.15 19.61
N GLU A 127 18.03 0.71 19.81
CA GLU A 127 16.60 0.35 19.74
C GLU A 127 16.10 0.23 18.30
N LEU A 128 16.59 1.07 17.40
CA LEU A 128 16.14 1.13 16.01
C LEU A 128 16.77 0.04 15.13
N ALA A 129 18.04 -0.30 15.35
CA ALA A 129 18.75 -1.29 14.53
C ALA A 129 18.12 -2.69 14.55
N PRO A 130 17.63 -3.23 15.69
CA PRO A 130 16.90 -4.50 15.72
C PRO A 130 15.63 -4.48 14.85
N LEU A 131 14.90 -3.36 14.83
CA LEU A 131 13.70 -3.20 14.00
C LEU A 131 14.05 -3.26 12.51
N LEU A 132 15.18 -2.64 12.11
CA LEU A 132 15.69 -2.63 10.75
C LEU A 132 16.32 -3.97 10.31
N ARG A 133 16.62 -4.88 11.25
CA ARG A 133 17.12 -6.24 10.95
C ARG A 133 16.03 -7.28 10.78
N ARG A 134 14.79 -6.98 11.17
CA ARG A 134 13.67 -7.95 11.13
C ARG A 134 13.46 -8.47 9.70
N ASP A 135 13.06 -9.73 9.58
CA ASP A 135 12.60 -10.26 8.31
C ASP A 135 11.15 -9.82 8.04
N ALA A 136 11.00 -8.53 7.71
CA ALA A 136 9.72 -7.91 7.43
C ALA A 136 9.87 -6.95 6.25
N GLN A 137 8.76 -6.75 5.53
CA GLN A 137 8.67 -5.79 4.43
C GLN A 137 8.20 -4.41 4.89
N PHE A 138 7.74 -4.30 6.14
CA PHE A 138 7.20 -3.09 6.72
C PHE A 138 7.36 -3.16 8.24
N VAL A 139 7.99 -2.14 8.83
CA VAL A 139 8.18 -1.99 10.27
C VAL A 139 8.01 -0.52 10.63
N PHE A 140 7.18 -0.22 11.62
CA PHE A 140 7.08 1.13 12.17
C PHE A 140 8.33 1.47 12.98
N LEU A 141 8.90 2.64 12.72
CA LEU A 141 9.99 3.22 13.52
C LEU A 141 9.48 4.28 14.49
N GLY A 142 8.40 4.98 14.12
CA GLY A 142 7.66 5.89 14.98
C GLY A 142 6.34 6.29 14.31
N ARG A 143 5.25 6.33 15.08
CA ARG A 143 3.92 6.73 14.61
C ARG A 143 3.55 8.10 15.18
N GLN A 144 2.71 8.83 14.45
CA GLN A 144 2.11 10.10 14.91
C GLN A 144 3.13 11.15 15.36
N LEU A 145 4.30 11.19 14.71
CA LEU A 145 5.35 12.16 15.02
C LEU A 145 5.03 13.53 14.41
N PRO A 146 5.55 14.63 14.98
CA PRO A 146 5.36 15.96 14.41
C PRO A 146 5.77 15.99 12.93
N ARG A 147 5.02 16.74 12.11
CA ARG A 147 5.26 16.85 10.68
C ARG A 147 6.73 17.18 10.33
N GLN A 148 7.34 18.06 11.11
CA GLN A 148 8.74 18.48 10.97
C GLN A 148 9.73 17.30 11.06
N VAL A 149 9.46 16.32 11.93
CA VAL A 149 10.29 15.11 12.05
C VAL A 149 10.20 14.28 10.76
N GLY A 150 9.00 14.15 10.19
CA GLY A 150 8.82 13.48 8.90
C GLY A 150 9.56 14.19 7.76
N GLU A 151 9.52 15.51 7.71
CA GLU A 151 10.24 16.30 6.70
C GLU A 151 11.76 16.12 6.81
N GLN A 152 12.30 16.06 8.03
CA GLN A 152 13.70 15.75 8.26
C GLN A 152 14.08 14.34 7.80
N VAL A 153 13.24 13.33 8.06
CA VAL A 153 13.48 11.95 7.60
C VAL A 153 13.45 11.85 6.08
N VAL A 154 12.52 12.55 5.41
CA VAL A 154 12.48 12.61 3.94
C VAL A 154 13.75 13.26 3.40
N ALA A 155 14.26 14.32 4.05
CA ALA A 155 15.48 15.01 3.64
C ALA A 155 16.76 14.15 3.76
N LEU A 156 16.76 13.10 4.61
CA LEU A 156 17.89 12.17 4.73
C LEU A 156 17.99 11.19 3.55
N ASP A 157 16.94 11.04 2.73
CA ASP A 157 16.89 10.17 1.54
C ASP A 157 17.43 8.74 1.79
N LEU A 158 17.02 8.15 2.92
CA LEU A 158 17.53 6.85 3.34
C LEU A 158 16.82 5.71 2.60
N PRO A 159 17.56 4.80 1.93
CA PRO A 159 16.95 3.72 1.19
C PRO A 159 16.19 2.76 2.10
N GLY A 160 14.94 2.48 1.72
CA GLY A 160 14.06 1.61 2.48
C GLY A 160 13.42 2.25 3.71
N VAL A 161 13.61 3.56 3.94
CA VAL A 161 12.87 4.33 4.96
C VAL A 161 11.85 5.21 4.25
N GLY A 162 10.63 5.26 4.78
CA GLY A 162 9.54 6.06 4.20
C GLY A 162 8.75 6.80 5.26
N VAL A 163 8.03 7.83 4.81
CA VAL A 163 7.14 8.63 5.65
C VAL A 163 5.74 8.60 5.03
N VAL A 164 4.75 8.27 5.84
CA VAL A 164 3.33 8.36 5.49
C VAL A 164 2.66 9.40 6.37
N SER A 165 1.76 10.19 5.79
CA SER A 165 0.95 11.13 6.58
C SER A 165 -0.19 10.37 7.24
N GLU A 166 -0.28 10.48 8.56
CA GLU A 166 -1.31 9.86 9.38
C GLU A 166 -1.87 10.94 10.32
N PRO A 167 -3.20 11.12 10.42
CA PRO A 167 -3.77 12.06 11.36
C PRO A 167 -3.53 11.59 12.79
N THR A 168 -3.19 12.52 13.68
CA THR A 168 -3.12 12.29 15.13
C THR A 168 -4.17 13.12 15.85
N ARG A 169 -4.68 12.60 16.97
CA ARG A 169 -5.70 13.25 17.78
C ARG A 169 -5.05 14.12 18.87
N VAL A 170 -5.47 15.37 18.97
CA VAL A 170 -4.94 16.35 19.93
C VAL A 170 -6.09 16.99 20.72
N TYR A 171 -5.88 17.16 22.03
CA TYR A 171 -6.81 17.78 22.97
C TYR A 171 -6.20 19.08 23.50
N PRO A 172 -6.54 20.25 22.93
CA PRO A 172 -5.92 21.53 23.32
C PRO A 172 -6.13 21.88 24.79
N GLY A 173 -7.27 21.47 25.38
CA GLY A 173 -7.59 21.67 26.79
C GLY A 173 -6.87 20.73 27.76
N GLY A 174 -6.10 19.76 27.27
CA GLY A 174 -5.38 18.80 28.11
C GLY A 174 -6.35 17.98 28.99
N SER A 175 -6.33 18.25 30.29
CA SER A 175 -7.20 17.58 31.28
C SER A 175 -8.63 18.14 31.32
N LEU A 176 -8.86 19.32 30.75
CA LEU A 176 -10.16 19.96 30.76
C LEU A 176 -11.20 19.10 30.05
N ALA A 177 -12.30 18.79 30.74
CA ALA A 177 -13.36 17.91 30.28
C ALA A 177 -12.88 16.51 29.86
N ALA A 178 -11.70 16.05 30.31
CA ALA A 178 -11.10 14.81 29.80
C ALA A 178 -11.98 13.58 30.02
N GLN A 179 -12.79 13.55 31.09
CA GLN A 179 -13.71 12.45 31.38
C GLN A 179 -14.95 12.48 30.46
N VAL A 180 -15.37 13.67 30.03
CA VAL A 180 -16.50 13.86 29.13
C VAL A 180 -16.06 13.62 27.69
N VAL A 181 -15.03 14.33 27.24
CA VAL A 181 -14.46 14.20 25.89
C VAL A 181 -13.91 12.80 25.67
N GLY A 182 -13.17 12.26 26.64
CA GLY A 182 -12.49 10.98 26.52
C GLY A 182 -11.23 11.07 25.66
N PHE A 183 -10.85 9.94 25.07
CA PHE A 183 -9.69 9.88 24.20
C PHE A 183 -9.85 8.83 23.09
N ALA A 184 -9.07 9.01 22.03
CA ALA A 184 -8.94 8.09 20.90
C ALA A 184 -7.56 7.42 20.89
N GLY A 185 -7.51 6.19 20.40
CA GLY A 185 -6.30 5.40 20.26
C GLY A 185 -5.45 5.81 19.06
N VAL A 186 -4.28 5.17 18.95
CA VAL A 186 -3.35 5.36 17.82
C VAL A 186 -3.93 4.92 16.48
N ASP A 187 -4.92 4.03 16.51
CA ASP A 187 -5.61 3.51 15.32
C ASP A 187 -6.89 4.28 15.00
N ASN A 188 -7.00 5.51 15.53
CA ASN A 188 -8.10 6.44 15.28
C ASN A 188 -9.48 5.97 15.79
N THR A 189 -9.51 5.02 16.71
CA THR A 189 -10.71 4.52 17.39
C THR A 189 -10.97 5.28 18.69
N GLY A 190 -12.22 5.63 18.97
CA GLY A 190 -12.64 6.13 20.28
C GLY A 190 -12.47 5.05 21.35
N LEU A 191 -11.95 5.42 22.52
CA LEU A 191 -11.68 4.48 23.62
C LEU A 191 -12.41 4.85 24.92
N ALA A 192 -12.84 6.10 25.06
CA ALA A 192 -13.60 6.57 26.22
C ALA A 192 -14.45 7.80 25.87
N GLY A 193 -15.39 8.13 26.75
CA GLY A 193 -16.17 9.37 26.71
C GLY A 193 -16.95 9.54 25.40
N LEU A 194 -17.06 10.79 24.96
CA LEU A 194 -17.70 11.16 23.69
C LEU A 194 -16.95 10.63 22.47
N GLU A 195 -15.62 10.47 22.56
CA GLU A 195 -14.83 9.88 21.49
C GLU A 195 -15.29 8.44 21.19
N ASP A 196 -15.56 7.62 22.21
CA ASP A 196 -16.11 6.26 22.02
C ASP A 196 -17.60 6.28 21.66
N GLN A 197 -18.40 7.07 22.39
CA GLN A 197 -19.85 7.12 22.17
C GLN A 197 -20.24 7.51 20.74
N TYR A 198 -19.49 8.44 20.13
CA TYR A 198 -19.76 8.94 18.79
C TYR A 198 -18.69 8.50 17.79
N ASP A 199 -18.01 7.37 18.03
CA ASP A 199 -16.96 6.86 17.15
C ASP A 199 -17.43 6.70 15.71
N ASP A 200 -18.63 6.17 15.49
CA ASP A 200 -19.23 5.98 14.17
C ASP A 200 -19.37 7.30 13.38
N LEU A 201 -19.63 8.41 14.06
CA LEU A 201 -19.76 9.73 13.43
C LEU A 201 -18.37 10.38 13.26
N LEU A 202 -17.52 10.24 14.27
CA LEU A 202 -16.24 10.91 14.37
C LEU A 202 -15.16 10.25 13.51
N ALA A 203 -15.13 8.93 13.37
CA ALA A 203 -14.03 8.21 12.71
C ALA A 203 -13.90 8.54 11.22
N GLY A 204 -15.03 8.79 10.54
CA GLY A 204 -15.08 8.91 9.08
C GLY A 204 -14.89 7.55 8.40
N SER A 205 -14.57 7.57 7.10
CA SER A 205 -14.34 6.34 6.33
C SER A 205 -12.94 6.35 5.72
N PRO A 206 -12.09 5.34 6.02
CA PRO A 206 -10.74 5.29 5.47
C PRO A 206 -10.79 5.21 3.95
N GLY A 207 -9.84 5.90 3.32
CA GLY A 207 -9.61 5.79 1.88
C GLY A 207 -8.77 4.55 1.56
N GLN A 208 -8.58 4.29 0.27
CA GLN A 208 -7.72 3.20 -0.19
C GLN A 208 -6.79 3.71 -1.28
N LEU A 209 -5.50 3.40 -1.13
CA LEU A 209 -4.48 3.66 -2.12
C LEU A 209 -4.00 2.33 -2.70
N ARG A 210 -4.29 2.09 -3.99
CA ARG A 210 -3.83 0.89 -4.70
C ARG A 210 -2.52 1.18 -5.43
N LEU A 211 -1.46 0.51 -5.00
CA LEU A 211 -0.12 0.59 -5.61
C LEU A 211 0.22 -0.72 -6.31
N GLU A 212 0.73 -0.64 -7.54
CA GLU A 212 1.32 -1.78 -8.26
C GLU A 212 2.81 -1.90 -7.92
N ARG A 213 3.24 -3.09 -7.51
CA ARG A 213 4.63 -3.37 -7.10
C ARG A 213 5.38 -4.20 -8.13
N ALA A 214 6.59 -3.79 -8.53
CA ALA A 214 7.47 -4.67 -9.30
C ALA A 214 7.96 -5.87 -8.46
N PRO A 215 8.32 -7.01 -9.08
CA PRO A 215 9.01 -8.11 -8.41
C PRO A 215 10.32 -7.73 -7.68
N GLY A 216 10.90 -6.55 -7.97
CA GLY A 216 12.11 -6.00 -7.33
C GLY A 216 11.85 -4.96 -6.22
N GLY A 217 10.61 -4.76 -5.77
CA GLY A 217 10.29 -3.85 -4.67
C GLY A 217 10.31 -2.36 -4.99
N VAL A 218 10.76 -1.96 -6.18
CA VAL A 218 10.63 -0.61 -6.70
C VAL A 218 9.19 -0.43 -7.21
N THR A 219 8.52 0.64 -6.78
CA THR A 219 7.22 1.04 -7.32
C THR A 219 7.38 1.42 -8.80
N ILE A 220 6.66 0.74 -9.68
CA ILE A 220 6.71 1.02 -11.12
C ILE A 220 5.80 2.23 -11.34
N SER A 221 6.40 3.41 -11.48
CA SER A 221 5.74 4.71 -11.67
C SER A 221 5.07 5.31 -10.43
N ALA A 222 5.35 6.60 -10.24
CA ALA A 222 4.88 7.46 -9.14
C ALA A 222 3.38 7.83 -9.20
N ALA A 223 2.56 7.08 -9.94
CA ALA A 223 1.13 7.37 -10.08
C ALA A 223 0.31 6.20 -9.53
N PRO A 224 -0.55 6.42 -8.52
CA PRO A 224 -1.43 5.38 -8.01
C PRO A 224 -2.39 4.88 -9.10
N ARG A 225 -2.63 3.56 -9.13
CA ARG A 225 -3.55 2.95 -10.11
C ARG A 225 -4.98 3.42 -9.85
N GLU A 226 -5.32 3.57 -8.57
CA GLU A 226 -6.64 3.97 -8.09
C GLU A 226 -6.48 4.59 -6.70
N VAL A 227 -7.04 5.79 -6.49
CA VAL A 227 -7.11 6.46 -5.19
C VAL A 227 -8.57 6.62 -4.85
N LEU A 228 -9.02 5.89 -3.82
CA LEU A 228 -10.28 6.18 -3.16
C LEU A 228 -9.98 7.14 -2.02
N PRO A 229 -10.39 8.42 -2.11
CA PRO A 229 -10.10 9.39 -1.06
C PRO A 229 -10.81 9.01 0.24
N ALA A 230 -10.14 9.25 1.37
CA ALA A 230 -10.76 9.09 2.68
C ALA A 230 -11.86 10.15 2.87
N THR A 231 -12.97 9.75 3.51
CA THR A 231 -14.04 10.67 3.88
C THR A 231 -13.83 11.11 5.32
N PRO A 232 -13.68 12.42 5.60
CA PRO A 232 -13.57 12.91 6.97
C PRO A 232 -14.79 12.56 7.82
N GLY A 233 -14.56 12.37 9.12
CA GLY A 233 -15.63 12.24 10.09
C GLY A 233 -16.41 13.54 10.29
N THR A 234 -17.56 13.41 10.93
CA THR A 234 -18.48 14.51 11.22
C THR A 234 -18.03 15.25 12.47
N ASP A 235 -18.00 16.58 12.40
CA ASP A 235 -17.70 17.43 13.55
C ASP A 235 -18.91 17.46 14.51
N LEU A 236 -18.66 17.48 15.82
CA LEU A 236 -19.69 17.63 16.85
C LEU A 236 -19.50 18.92 17.64
N VAL A 237 -20.61 19.59 17.91
CA VAL A 237 -20.68 20.76 18.79
C VAL A 237 -21.38 20.34 20.07
N LEU A 238 -20.70 20.48 21.20
CA LEU A 238 -21.22 20.11 22.51
C LEU A 238 -22.03 21.25 23.13
N THR A 239 -22.84 20.92 24.12
CA THR A 239 -23.50 21.91 24.98
C THR A 239 -22.58 22.44 26.08
N LEU A 240 -21.41 21.82 26.26
CA LEU A 240 -20.41 22.18 27.24
C LEU A 240 -19.83 23.56 26.91
N ASP A 241 -19.68 24.37 27.95
CA ASP A 241 -18.99 25.66 27.91
C ASP A 241 -17.61 25.48 28.54
N ARG A 242 -16.55 25.81 27.80
CA ARG A 242 -15.19 25.57 28.25
C ARG A 242 -14.82 26.39 29.48
N GLN A 243 -15.35 27.60 29.64
CA GLN A 243 -15.08 28.45 30.79
C GLN A 243 -15.81 27.95 32.04
N ILE A 244 -17.10 27.61 31.90
CA ILE A 244 -17.88 27.04 33.01
C ILE A 244 -17.26 25.72 33.45
N GLN A 245 -16.88 24.85 32.50
CA GLN A 245 -16.23 23.58 32.79
C GLN A 245 -14.93 23.78 33.58
N HIS A 246 -14.09 24.73 33.19
CA HIS A 246 -12.83 25.01 33.89
C HIS A 246 -13.07 25.44 35.33
N HIS A 247 -14.00 26.37 35.56
CA HIS A 247 -14.34 26.82 36.91
C HIS A 247 -15.01 25.73 37.75
N ALA A 248 -15.83 24.88 37.14
CA ALA A 248 -16.43 23.73 37.83
C ALA A 248 -15.37 22.72 38.27
N GLU A 249 -14.41 22.40 37.39
CA GLU A 249 -13.28 21.50 37.71
C GLU A 249 -12.36 22.08 38.79
N GLU A 250 -12.04 23.38 38.70
CA GLU A 250 -11.22 24.08 39.70
C GLU A 250 -11.91 24.09 41.07
N ALA A 251 -13.18 24.48 41.13
CA ALA A 251 -13.94 24.50 42.38
C ALA A 251 -14.11 23.10 42.99
N LEU A 252 -14.31 22.08 42.15
CA LEU A 252 -14.40 20.69 42.59
C LEU A 252 -13.07 20.18 43.13
N ALA A 253 -11.96 20.49 42.46
CA ALA A 253 -10.62 20.13 42.92
C ALA A 253 -10.31 20.75 44.29
N THR A 254 -10.57 22.05 44.47
CA THR A 254 -10.41 22.73 45.76
C THR A 254 -11.28 22.09 46.85
N ALA A 255 -12.54 21.78 46.55
CA ALA A 255 -13.42 21.14 47.53
C ALA A 255 -12.91 19.73 47.94
N VAL A 256 -12.44 18.93 46.98
CA VAL A 256 -11.89 17.59 47.28
C VAL A 256 -10.66 17.69 48.17
N GLU A 257 -9.78 18.66 47.92
CA GLU A 257 -8.60 18.93 48.75
C GLU A 257 -8.98 19.41 50.16
N ASP A 258 -9.87 20.41 50.26
CA ASP A 258 -10.28 21.01 51.53
C ASP A 258 -10.95 20.02 52.49
N TYR A 259 -11.78 19.11 51.94
CA TYR A 259 -12.50 18.10 52.72
C TYR A 259 -11.75 16.77 52.84
N GLY A 260 -10.57 16.62 52.20
CA GLY A 260 -9.82 15.37 52.17
C GLY A 260 -10.62 14.19 51.58
N ALA A 261 -11.46 14.48 50.58
CA ALA A 261 -12.30 13.47 49.94
C ALA A 261 -11.48 12.58 48.97
N GLU A 262 -11.97 11.37 48.70
CA GLU A 262 -11.35 10.48 47.69
C GLU A 262 -11.62 10.95 46.25
N GLY A 263 -12.72 11.67 46.04
CA GLY A 263 -13.09 12.22 44.74
C GLY A 263 -14.41 13.01 44.80
N GLY A 264 -14.81 13.59 43.66
CA GLY A 264 -16.03 14.38 43.55
C GLY A 264 -16.59 14.39 42.13
N SER A 265 -17.84 14.82 41.98
CA SER A 265 -18.49 15.02 40.69
C SER A 265 -19.43 16.22 40.74
N ALA A 266 -19.47 17.00 39.67
CA ALA A 266 -20.35 18.15 39.52
C ALA A 266 -20.96 18.16 38.11
N VAL A 267 -22.20 18.63 38.00
CA VAL A 267 -22.93 18.82 36.73
C VAL A 267 -23.56 20.21 36.78
N VAL A 268 -23.42 20.98 35.71
CA VAL A 268 -23.90 22.37 35.58
C VAL A 268 -24.79 22.51 34.36
#